data_AF-A0A7S1Z4C1-F1
#
_entry.id   AF-A0A7S1Z4C1-F1
#
_cell.length_a   1.000
_cell.length_b   1.000
_cell.length_c   1.000
_cell.angle_alpha   90.00
_cell.angle_beta   90.00
_cell.angle_gamma   90.00
#
_symmetry.space_group_name_H-M   'P 1'
#
loop_
_entity.id
_entity.type
_entity.pdbx_description
1 polymer ?
#
loop_
_entity_poly.entity_id
_entity_poly.type
_entity_poly.pdbx_seq_one_letter_code
_entity_poly.pdbx_strand_id
1 'polypeptide(L)'
;DGGDAEGDDGDGDGSEDVPIDDKALENALHWCRYASAAYGPTMLTLLGLTDELPPLTLDDDVALRWCVTHHCRPGVKCDEDVKLLELSDSAACAPCHFVAVDREKKRVVLCIRGTSNLEDAVTDLVCAAAPVPHLSWASKKAKAAAVSKAGAGGGE
;
A
#
# COMPACT_ATOMS: atom_id res chain seq x y z
N ASP A 1 53.92 -13.96 17.54
CA ASP A 1 53.25 -14.67 16.45
C ASP A 1 51.91 -15.16 16.95
N GLY A 2 50.77 -14.62 16.58
CA GLY A 2 50.42 -13.46 15.76
C GLY A 2 49.13 -12.89 16.36
N GLY A 3 49.00 -11.56 16.33
CA GLY A 3 47.76 -10.88 16.70
C GLY A 3 46.98 -10.62 15.43
N ASP A 4 45.80 -11.21 15.32
CA ASP A 4 44.84 -10.91 14.27
C ASP A 4 43.81 -9.93 14.86
N ALA A 5 44.02 -8.66 14.55
CA ALA A 5 43.01 -7.62 14.69
C ALA A 5 42.05 -7.77 13.51
N GLU A 6 40.88 -8.36 13.73
CA GLU A 6 39.79 -8.27 12.78
C GLU A 6 39.23 -6.84 12.84
N GLY A 7 39.43 -6.11 11.74
CA GLY A 7 38.82 -4.82 11.50
C GLY A 7 37.31 -5.01 11.31
N ASP A 8 36.55 -4.41 12.21
CA ASP A 8 35.13 -4.14 12.05
C ASP A 8 34.98 -3.02 11.01
N ASP A 9 34.98 -3.40 9.73
CA ASP A 9 34.66 -2.51 8.61
C ASP A 9 33.14 -2.30 8.58
N GLY A 10 32.64 -1.59 9.60
CA GLY A 10 31.26 -1.14 9.67
C GLY A 10 30.98 -0.11 8.59
N ASP A 11 30.43 -0.57 7.46
CA ASP A 11 29.73 0.27 6.47
C ASP A 11 28.43 0.82 7.09
N GLY A 12 28.56 1.69 8.09
CA GLY A 12 27.45 2.48 8.61
C GLY A 12 27.08 3.52 7.57
N ASP A 13 25.92 3.40 6.95
CA ASP A 13 25.47 4.24 5.82
C ASP A 13 25.23 5.73 6.14
N GLY A 14 25.64 6.19 7.32
CA GLY A 14 25.55 7.58 7.75
C GLY A 14 24.12 8.10 7.88
N SER A 15 23.11 7.23 7.76
CA SER A 15 21.77 7.57 8.21
C SER A 15 21.77 7.54 9.72
N GLU A 16 21.70 8.72 10.35
CA GLU A 16 21.41 8.80 11.77
C GLU A 16 20.05 8.12 11.97
N ASP A 17 20.01 7.04 12.76
CA ASP A 17 18.77 6.38 13.17
C ASP A 17 17.89 7.42 13.88
N VAL A 18 16.97 8.02 13.14
CA VAL A 18 16.01 8.96 13.72
C VAL A 18 15.04 8.15 14.56
N PRO A 19 15.00 8.36 15.90
CA PRO A 19 14.11 7.59 16.75
C PRO A 19 12.66 7.85 16.34
N ILE A 20 11.92 6.77 16.08
CA ILE A 20 10.49 6.81 15.78
C ILE A 20 9.75 7.11 17.08
N ASP A 21 8.99 8.20 17.11
CA ASP A 21 8.14 8.52 18.27
C ASP A 21 6.93 7.59 18.35
N ASP A 22 6.34 7.47 19.55
CA ASP A 22 5.21 6.57 19.81
C ASP A 22 4.02 6.83 18.88
N LYS A 23 3.76 8.09 18.52
CA LYS A 23 2.65 8.47 17.65
C LYS A 23 2.89 8.07 16.20
N ALA A 24 4.13 8.17 15.73
CA ALA A 24 4.54 7.68 14.43
C ALA A 24 4.42 6.14 14.37
N LEU A 25 4.85 5.45 15.43
CA LEU A 25 4.70 4.00 15.56
C LEU A 25 3.23 3.56 15.57
N GLU A 26 2.38 4.21 16.37
CA GLU A 26 0.93 3.94 16.40
C GLU A 26 0.28 4.14 15.02
N ASN A 27 0.67 5.19 14.29
CA ASN A 27 0.17 5.42 12.94
C ASN A 27 0.68 4.37 11.95
N ALA A 28 1.95 3.96 12.04
CA ALA A 28 2.50 2.90 11.21
C ALA A 28 1.75 1.59 11.44
N LEU A 29 1.58 1.19 12.71
CA LEU A 29 0.83 -0.01 13.10
C LEU A 29 -0.62 0.04 12.60
N HIS A 30 -1.26 1.22 12.66
CA HIS A 30 -2.59 1.40 12.08
C HIS A 30 -2.60 1.06 10.61
N TRP A 31 -1.68 1.62 9.82
CA TRP A 31 -1.65 1.36 8.38
C TRP A 31 -1.21 -0.06 8.04
N CYS A 32 -0.32 -0.65 8.83
CA CYS A 32 0.08 -2.05 8.69
C CYS A 32 -1.12 -3.00 8.79
N ARG A 33 -2.09 -2.75 9.69
CA ARG A 33 -3.32 -3.55 9.77
C ARG A 33 -4.10 -3.54 8.46
N TYR A 34 -4.32 -2.36 7.87
CA TYR A 34 -5.03 -2.25 6.58
C TYR A 34 -4.23 -2.90 5.44
N ALA A 35 -2.92 -2.65 5.37
CA ALA A 35 -2.06 -3.21 4.33
C ALA A 35 -2.04 -4.75 4.37
N SER A 36 -1.83 -5.32 5.56
CA SER A 36 -1.78 -6.78 5.73
C SER A 36 -3.14 -7.45 5.56
N ALA A 37 -4.25 -6.77 5.89
CA ALA A 37 -5.60 -7.28 5.64
C ALA A 37 -5.87 -7.58 4.16
N ALA A 38 -5.25 -6.83 3.24
CA ALA A 38 -5.42 -7.02 1.80
C ALA A 38 -4.86 -8.36 1.29
N TYR A 39 -4.02 -9.04 2.08
CA TYR A 39 -3.45 -10.35 1.72
C TYR A 39 -4.30 -11.54 2.16
N GLY A 40 -5.39 -11.30 2.88
CA GLY A 40 -6.33 -12.35 3.29
C GLY A 40 -5.80 -13.30 4.38
N PRO A 41 -6.58 -14.32 4.73
CA PRO A 41 -6.36 -15.15 5.91
C PRO A 41 -5.03 -15.92 5.86
N THR A 42 -4.68 -16.47 4.69
CA THR A 42 -3.47 -17.30 4.53
C THR A 42 -2.19 -16.53 4.88
N MET A 43 -2.02 -15.33 4.34
CA MET A 43 -0.82 -14.54 4.59
C MET A 43 -0.79 -13.99 6.02
N LEU A 44 -1.95 -13.56 6.54
CA LEU A 44 -2.05 -13.12 7.94
C LEU A 44 -1.65 -14.23 8.91
N THR A 45 -2.05 -15.48 8.62
CA THR A 45 -1.66 -16.66 9.40
C THR A 45 -0.16 -16.92 9.27
N LEU A 46 0.36 -16.95 8.04
CA LEU A 46 1.76 -17.27 7.75
C LEU A 46 2.73 -16.30 8.46
N LEU A 47 2.37 -15.02 8.52
CA LEU A 47 3.17 -13.97 9.16
C LEU A 47 2.91 -13.82 10.67
N GLY A 48 2.00 -14.61 11.26
CA GLY A 48 1.64 -14.50 12.67
C GLY A 48 0.99 -13.17 13.02
N LEU A 49 0.24 -12.58 12.09
CA LEU A 49 -0.42 -11.28 12.26
C LEU A 49 -1.88 -11.42 12.72
N THR A 50 -2.42 -12.63 12.80
CA THR A 50 -3.76 -12.89 13.33
C THR A 50 -3.78 -14.13 14.21
N ASP A 51 -4.51 -14.05 15.32
CA ASP A 51 -4.87 -15.19 16.17
C ASP A 51 -6.25 -15.75 15.84
N GLU A 52 -7.05 -15.00 15.08
CA GLU A 52 -8.40 -15.37 14.69
C GLU A 52 -8.46 -15.67 13.18
N LEU A 53 -9.09 -16.79 12.83
CA LEU A 53 -9.31 -17.19 11.44
C LEU A 53 -10.79 -17.15 11.10
N PRO A 54 -11.14 -16.83 9.84
CA PRO A 54 -12.51 -16.98 9.40
C PRO A 54 -12.94 -18.44 9.56
N PRO A 55 -14.20 -18.71 9.94
CA PRO A 55 -14.74 -20.06 9.93
C PRO A 55 -14.52 -20.73 8.57
N LEU A 56 -14.04 -21.98 8.57
CA LEU A 56 -13.74 -22.75 7.35
C LEU A 56 -14.96 -23.02 6.46
N THR A 57 -16.16 -22.70 6.94
CA THR A 57 -17.43 -22.87 6.23
C THR A 57 -17.82 -21.64 5.41
N LEU A 58 -17.07 -20.54 5.48
CA LEU A 58 -17.38 -19.32 4.74
C LEU A 58 -16.91 -19.43 3.29
N ASP A 59 -17.69 -18.83 2.40
CA ASP A 59 -17.26 -18.56 1.02
C ASP A 59 -16.04 -17.60 1.02
N ASP A 60 -15.18 -17.69 0.00
CA ASP A 60 -13.91 -16.96 -0.06
C ASP A 60 -14.07 -15.44 0.12
N ASP A 61 -15.04 -14.82 -0.57
CA ASP A 61 -15.32 -13.40 -0.44
C ASP A 61 -15.76 -13.02 0.98
N VAL A 62 -16.55 -13.88 1.63
CA VAL A 62 -17.03 -13.67 3.00
C VAL A 62 -15.86 -13.82 3.97
N ALA A 63 -14.96 -14.79 3.75
CA ALA A 63 -13.74 -14.97 4.53
C ALA A 63 -12.78 -13.77 4.39
N LEU A 64 -12.63 -13.22 3.18
CA LEU A 64 -11.82 -12.03 2.91
C LEU A 64 -12.41 -10.77 3.58
N ARG A 65 -13.72 -10.55 3.46
CA ARG A 65 -14.43 -9.48 4.18
C ARG A 65 -14.29 -9.61 5.69
N TRP A 66 -14.42 -10.82 6.21
CA TRP A 66 -14.23 -11.13 7.62
C TRP A 66 -12.83 -10.75 8.08
N CYS A 67 -11.80 -11.07 7.29
CA CYS A 67 -10.41 -10.71 7.58
C CYS A 67 -10.21 -9.20 7.64
N VAL A 68 -10.70 -8.45 6.64
CA VAL A 68 -10.63 -6.99 6.65
C VAL A 68 -11.31 -6.42 7.90
N THR A 69 -12.50 -6.92 8.22
CA THR A 69 -13.29 -6.43 9.36
C THR A 69 -12.60 -6.70 10.70
N HIS A 70 -12.04 -7.89 10.91
CA HIS A 70 -11.44 -8.28 12.20
C HIS A 70 -10.04 -7.70 12.36
N HIS A 71 -9.23 -7.73 11.30
CA HIS A 71 -7.84 -7.29 11.34
C HIS A 71 -7.70 -5.78 11.38
N CYS A 72 -8.67 -5.03 10.83
CA CYS A 72 -8.65 -3.56 10.84
C CYS A 72 -9.36 -2.93 12.04
N ARG A 73 -9.64 -3.69 13.11
CA ARG A 73 -10.20 -3.13 14.34
C ARG A 73 -9.19 -2.21 15.05
N PRO A 74 -9.68 -1.18 15.78
CA PRO A 74 -11.09 -0.81 15.97
C PRO A 74 -11.64 0.13 14.87
N GLY A 75 -10.88 0.39 13.80
CA GLY A 75 -11.26 1.28 12.71
C GLY A 75 -12.47 0.77 11.91
N VAL A 76 -12.42 -0.47 11.43
CA VAL A 76 -13.54 -1.15 10.74
C VAL A 76 -14.35 -1.92 11.78
N LYS A 77 -15.63 -1.57 11.97
CA LYS A 77 -16.43 -2.11 13.07
C LYS A 77 -17.31 -3.29 12.66
N CYS A 78 -17.78 -3.28 11.42
CA CYS A 78 -18.69 -4.27 10.87
C CYS A 78 -18.47 -4.42 9.36
N ASP A 79 -19.06 -5.46 8.78
CA ASP A 79 -18.93 -5.74 7.34
C ASP A 79 -19.43 -4.59 6.46
N GLU A 80 -20.47 -3.86 6.91
CA GLU A 80 -21.00 -2.72 6.18
C GLU A 80 -20.01 -1.56 6.06
N ASP A 81 -18.97 -1.51 6.89
CA ASP A 81 -17.89 -0.54 6.74
C ASP A 81 -16.95 -0.90 5.57
N VAL A 82 -16.95 -2.15 5.08
CA VAL A 82 -16.22 -2.59 3.88
C VAL A 82 -17.08 -2.33 2.63
N LYS A 83 -16.78 -1.23 1.94
CA LYS A 83 -17.58 -0.72 0.82
C LYS A 83 -17.27 -1.37 -0.52
N LEU A 84 -16.01 -1.74 -0.75
CA LEU A 84 -15.55 -2.42 -1.96
C LEU A 84 -14.52 -3.47 -1.56
N LEU A 85 -14.54 -4.62 -2.23
CA LEU A 85 -13.59 -5.70 -2.02
C LEU A 85 -13.33 -6.39 -3.37
N GLU A 86 -12.11 -6.25 -3.86
CA GLU A 86 -11.62 -6.87 -5.11
C GLU A 86 -10.26 -7.50 -4.79
N LEU A 87 -10.28 -8.58 -4.01
CA LEU A 87 -9.08 -9.30 -3.56
C LEU A 87 -8.92 -10.69 -4.20
N SER A 88 -9.98 -11.19 -4.83
CA SER A 88 -9.98 -12.35 -5.71
C SER A 88 -9.65 -11.92 -7.14
N ASP A 89 -8.88 -12.74 -7.87
CA ASP A 89 -8.41 -12.51 -9.25
C ASP A 89 -9.37 -11.68 -10.11
N SER A 90 -8.96 -10.47 -10.50
CA SER A 90 -9.66 -9.74 -11.55
C SER A 90 -8.69 -8.91 -12.40
N ALA A 91 -8.65 -9.26 -13.70
CA ALA A 91 -7.90 -8.66 -14.80
C ALA A 91 -6.37 -8.51 -14.59
N ALA A 92 -5.57 -9.02 -15.53
CA ALA A 92 -4.10 -9.00 -15.55
C ALA A 92 -3.40 -7.62 -15.35
N CYS A 93 -4.17 -6.54 -15.19
CA CYS A 93 -3.66 -5.18 -15.00
C CYS A 93 -4.38 -4.39 -13.89
N ALA A 94 -5.26 -4.99 -13.08
CA ALA A 94 -5.92 -4.30 -11.97
C ALA A 94 -5.35 -4.80 -10.63
N PRO A 95 -4.85 -3.91 -9.76
CA PRO A 95 -4.33 -4.36 -8.48
C PRO A 95 -5.49 -4.76 -7.56
N CYS A 96 -5.29 -5.84 -6.80
CA CYS A 96 -6.23 -6.20 -5.75
C CYS A 96 -6.37 -5.06 -4.74
N HIS A 97 -7.59 -4.73 -4.36
CA HIS A 97 -7.86 -3.58 -3.49
C HIS A 97 -9.15 -3.74 -2.69
N PHE A 98 -9.27 -2.93 -1.65
CA PHE A 98 -10.52 -2.78 -0.93
C PHE A 98 -10.71 -1.33 -0.47
N VAL A 99 -11.97 -0.94 -0.24
CA VAL A 99 -12.33 0.35 0.34
C VAL A 99 -13.10 0.11 1.62
N ALA A 100 -12.63 0.70 2.72
CA ALA A 100 -13.28 0.59 4.01
C ALA A 100 -13.45 1.95 4.70
N VAL A 101 -14.46 2.06 5.56
CA VAL A 101 -14.70 3.22 6.41
C VAL A 101 -14.04 2.96 7.76
N ASP A 102 -13.02 3.75 8.09
CA ASP A 102 -12.40 3.80 9.40
C ASP A 102 -13.21 4.78 10.28
N ARG A 103 -14.04 4.21 11.14
CA ARG A 103 -14.93 4.95 12.04
C ARG A 103 -14.19 5.59 13.20
N GLU A 104 -13.07 5.02 13.62
CA GLU A 104 -12.25 5.52 14.73
C GLU A 104 -11.58 6.84 14.32
N LYS A 105 -10.85 6.82 13.19
CA LYS A 105 -10.12 8.00 12.70
C LYS A 105 -10.92 8.84 11.70
N LYS A 106 -12.21 8.52 11.50
CA LYS A 106 -13.19 9.26 10.66
C LYS A 106 -12.71 9.47 9.22
N ARG A 107 -12.33 8.38 8.55
CA ARG A 107 -11.76 8.43 7.19
C ARG A 107 -12.22 7.27 6.33
N VAL A 108 -12.06 7.44 5.02
CA VAL A 108 -12.19 6.34 4.05
C VAL A 108 -10.78 5.88 3.71
N VAL A 109 -10.55 4.58 3.78
CA VAL A 109 -9.27 3.96 3.46
C VAL A 109 -9.43 3.18 2.16
N LEU A 110 -8.66 3.55 1.14
CA LEU A 110 -8.40 2.72 -0.03
C LEU A 110 -7.11 1.96 0.24
N CYS A 111 -7.19 0.64 0.29
CA CYS A 111 -6.03 -0.22 0.39
C CYS A 111 -5.80 -0.90 -0.95
N ILE A 112 -4.58 -0.81 -1.45
CA ILE A 112 -4.12 -1.51 -2.66
C ILE A 112 -3.11 -2.55 -2.18
N ARG A 113 -3.35 -3.82 -2.49
CA ARG A 113 -2.47 -4.93 -2.12
C ARG A 113 -1.17 -4.85 -2.92
N GLY A 114 -0.06 -5.19 -2.27
CA GLY A 114 1.19 -5.46 -2.97
C GLY A 114 1.24 -6.89 -3.54
N THR A 115 2.42 -7.28 -3.97
CA THR A 115 2.74 -8.58 -4.56
C THR A 115 2.36 -9.73 -3.62
N SER A 116 1.46 -10.62 -4.03
CA SER A 116 1.09 -11.80 -3.21
C SER A 116 1.11 -13.13 -3.97
N ASN A 117 1.26 -13.12 -5.29
CA ASN A 117 1.35 -14.32 -6.11
C ASN A 117 2.51 -14.21 -7.12
N LEU A 118 2.76 -15.29 -7.84
CA LEU A 118 3.84 -15.34 -8.84
C LEU A 118 3.57 -14.40 -10.02
N GLU A 119 2.32 -14.20 -10.41
CA GLU A 119 1.94 -13.29 -11.51
C GLU A 119 2.27 -11.84 -11.17
N ASP A 120 1.95 -11.39 -9.96
CA ASP A 120 2.33 -10.08 -9.43
C ASP A 120 3.87 -9.94 -9.49
N ALA A 121 4.59 -10.95 -8.99
CA ALA A 121 6.05 -10.90 -8.94
C ALA A 121 6.70 -10.83 -10.33
N VAL A 122 6.17 -11.61 -11.29
CA VAL A 122 6.60 -11.53 -12.69
C VAL A 122 6.29 -10.15 -13.25
N THR A 123 5.08 -9.63 -13.02
CA THR A 123 4.66 -8.30 -13.47
C THR A 123 5.60 -7.22 -12.95
N ASP A 124 5.92 -7.23 -11.66
CA ASP A 124 6.83 -6.28 -11.03
C ASP A 124 8.24 -6.35 -11.65
N LEU A 125 8.74 -7.56 -11.93
CA LEU A 125 10.07 -7.78 -12.52
C LEU A 125 10.15 -7.42 -14.00
N VAL A 126 9.06 -7.56 -14.77
CA VAL A 126 9.05 -7.35 -16.23
C VAL A 126 8.43 -6.02 -16.65
N CYS A 127 7.83 -5.27 -15.73
CA CYS A 127 7.16 -4.02 -16.07
C CYS A 127 8.15 -2.99 -16.66
N ALA A 128 7.67 -2.24 -17.66
CA ALA A 128 8.42 -1.12 -18.23
C ALA A 128 7.83 0.21 -17.76
N ALA A 129 8.69 1.16 -17.43
CA ALA A 129 8.25 2.51 -17.11
C ALA A 129 7.48 3.11 -18.29
N ALA A 130 6.22 3.46 -18.06
CA ALA A 130 5.35 4.07 -19.06
C ALA A 130 5.04 5.54 -18.70
N PRO A 131 4.90 6.44 -19.68
CA PRO A 131 4.44 7.79 -19.43
C PRO A 131 3.01 7.76 -18.87
N VAL A 132 2.77 8.47 -17.77
CA VAL A 132 1.41 8.69 -17.28
C VAL A 132 0.78 9.84 -18.09
N PRO A 133 -0.19 9.58 -19.00
CA PRO A 133 -0.57 10.52 -20.06
C PRO A 133 -1.03 11.90 -19.57
N HIS A 134 -1.54 11.96 -18.34
CA HIS A 134 -2.09 13.17 -17.72
C HIS A 134 -1.21 13.76 -16.59
N LEU A 135 -0.09 13.11 -16.22
CA LEU A 135 0.85 13.59 -15.19
C LEU A 135 2.21 14.00 -15.77
N SER A 136 2.38 13.98 -17.09
CA SER A 136 3.61 14.45 -17.73
C SER A 136 3.89 15.90 -17.33
N TRP A 137 4.97 16.09 -16.57
CA TRP A 137 5.48 17.42 -16.21
C TRP A 137 5.80 18.26 -17.46
N ALA A 138 6.16 17.57 -18.56
CA ALA A 138 6.39 18.14 -19.88
C ALA A 138 5.11 18.76 -20.48
N SER A 139 3.94 18.16 -20.25
CA SER A 139 2.64 18.70 -20.65
C SER A 139 2.30 19.99 -19.90
N LYS A 140 2.74 20.12 -18.63
CA LYS A 140 2.58 21.37 -17.86
C LYS A 140 3.50 22.48 -18.37
N LYS A 141 4.76 22.19 -18.73
CA LYS A 141 5.67 23.17 -19.34
C LYS A 141 5.20 23.64 -20.72
N ALA A 142 4.73 22.72 -21.56
CA ALA A 142 4.18 23.06 -22.87
C ALA A 142 2.93 23.94 -22.74
N LYS A 143 2.04 23.65 -21.79
CA LYS A 143 0.83 24.44 -21.54
C LYS A 143 1.14 25.82 -20.95
N ALA A 144 2.10 25.93 -20.02
CA ALA A 144 2.55 27.21 -19.45
C ALA A 144 3.23 28.11 -20.51
N ALA A 145 4.06 27.53 -21.38
CA ALA A 145 4.68 28.27 -22.50
C ALA A 145 3.65 28.74 -23.54
N ALA A 146 2.61 27.94 -23.82
CA ALA A 146 1.53 28.32 -24.73
C ALA A 146 0.66 29.47 -24.18
N VAL A 147 0.35 29.45 -22.88
CA VAL A 147 -0.40 30.54 -22.21
C VAL A 147 0.40 31.84 -22.16
N SER A 148 1.72 31.77 -21.91
CA SER A 148 2.60 32.94 -21.95
C SER A 148 2.70 33.56 -23.35
N LYS A 149 2.70 32.75 -24.42
CA LYS A 149 2.66 33.26 -25.80
C LYS A 149 1.31 33.87 -26.18
N ALA A 150 0.21 33.34 -25.69
CA ALA A 150 -1.13 33.85 -25.99
C ALA A 150 -1.44 35.19 -25.30
N GLY A 151 -0.81 35.48 -24.16
CA GLY A 151 -0.97 36.75 -23.44
C GLY A 151 -0.17 37.93 -24.01
N ALA A 152 0.79 37.68 -24.91
CA ALA A 152 1.68 38.72 -25.46
C ALA A 152 1.22 39.28 -26.82
N GLY A 153 0.10 38.80 -27.38
CA GLY A 153 -0.38 39.18 -28.72
C GLY A 153 -1.68 40.00 -28.76
N GLY A 154 -2.15 40.51 -27.63
CA GLY A 154 -3.40 41.30 -27.54
C GLY A 154 -3.13 42.73 -27.11
N GLY A 155 -2.61 43.56 -28.00
CA GLY A 155 -2.33 44.96 -27.75
C GLY A 155 -1.82 45.69 -28.98
N GLU A 156 -2.69 45.86 -29.97
CA GLU A 156 -2.66 46.96 -30.96
C GLU A 156 -4.09 47.43 -31.20
#